data_AF-A0A2M7JWQ7-F1
#
_entry.id   AF-A0A2M7JWQ7-F1
#
_cell.length_a   1.000
_cell.length_b   1.000
_cell.length_c   1.000
_cell.angle_alpha   90.00
_cell.angle_beta   90.00
_cell.angle_gamma   90.00
#
_symmetry.space_group_name_H-M   'P 1'
#
loop_
_entity.id
_entity.type
_entity.pdbx_description
1 polymer ?
#
loop_
_entity_poly.entity_id
_entity_poly.type
_entity_poly.pdbx_seq_one_letter_code
_entity_poly.pdbx_strand_id
1 'polypeptide(L)'
;MAKFESIIKSEIVRLAKREVRKISVPLGRDVRSLKSAVSQLRKAVLTLQRITANQQKEMEKRRMPLEAAPEEVKVSRFSPRLVRSLRGHLGITQKELAILTDVSVGAVHLWESGQFKPGMKKKALMVALRKLGRREVRKLLEDKKNQMTEKKLPSRRRKGTKRVRRR
;
A
#
# COMPACT_ATOMS: atom_id res chain seq x y z
N MET A 1 -24.94 -31.90 -68.32
CA MET A 1 -23.65 -31.48 -67.72
C MET A 1 -23.79 -30.74 -66.38
N ALA A 2 -24.83 -29.93 -66.14
CA ALA A 2 -24.99 -29.13 -64.90
C ALA A 2 -25.04 -29.91 -63.57
N LYS A 3 -25.47 -31.18 -63.58
CA LYS A 3 -25.59 -32.00 -62.37
C LYS A 3 -24.24 -32.47 -61.81
N PHE A 4 -23.22 -32.63 -62.66
CA PHE A 4 -21.89 -33.08 -62.24
C PHE A 4 -21.07 -31.94 -61.63
N GLU A 5 -21.16 -30.76 -62.24
CA GLU A 5 -20.51 -29.55 -61.74
C GLU A 5 -21.03 -29.15 -60.35
N SER A 6 -22.35 -29.26 -60.12
CA SER A 6 -22.94 -28.97 -58.81
C SER A 6 -22.52 -29.98 -57.74
N ILE A 7 -22.41 -31.27 -58.09
CA ILE A 7 -21.89 -32.31 -57.20
C ILE A 7 -20.44 -31.99 -56.80
N ILE A 8 -19.55 -31.70 -57.75
CA ILE A 8 -18.15 -31.34 -57.46
C ILE A 8 -18.07 -30.09 -56.58
N LYS A 9 -18.81 -29.02 -56.90
CA LYS A 9 -18.81 -27.79 -56.08
C LYS A 9 -19.29 -28.07 -54.66
N SER A 10 -20.33 -28.88 -54.48
CA SER A 10 -20.83 -29.25 -53.15
C SER A 10 -19.80 -30.05 -52.35
N GLU A 11 -19.05 -30.93 -53.00
CA GLU A 11 -18.01 -31.75 -52.37
C GLU A 11 -16.79 -30.90 -51.96
N ILE A 12 -16.37 -29.96 -52.80
CA ILE A 12 -15.33 -28.97 -52.47
C ILE A 12 -15.74 -28.16 -51.24
N VAL A 13 -16.98 -27.66 -51.20
CA VAL A 13 -17.50 -26.88 -50.06
C VAL A 13 -17.57 -27.75 -48.79
N ARG A 14 -17.95 -29.02 -48.92
CA ARG A 14 -18.03 -29.96 -47.80
C ARG A 14 -16.64 -30.22 -47.21
N LEU A 15 -15.63 -30.48 -48.05
CA LEU A 15 -14.25 -30.68 -47.63
C LEU A 15 -13.65 -29.40 -47.03
N ALA A 16 -13.85 -28.24 -47.66
CA ALA A 16 -13.39 -26.96 -47.12
C ALA A 16 -14.01 -26.67 -45.74
N LYS A 17 -15.32 -26.89 -45.57
CA LYS A 17 -15.99 -26.77 -44.26
C LYS A 17 -15.43 -27.76 -43.23
N ARG A 18 -15.06 -28.97 -43.64
CA ARG A 18 -14.47 -29.99 -42.76
C ARG A 18 -13.09 -29.54 -42.27
N GLU A 19 -12.23 -29.06 -43.15
CA GLU A 19 -10.89 -28.57 -42.77
C GLU A 19 -10.96 -27.30 -41.89
N VAL A 20 -11.84 -26.36 -42.23
CA VAL A 20 -12.07 -25.16 -41.40
C VAL A 20 -12.59 -25.52 -40.01
N ARG A 21 -13.47 -26.52 -39.90
CA ARG A 21 -13.96 -27.02 -38.60
C ARG A 21 -12.86 -27.63 -37.74
N LYS A 22 -11.88 -28.32 -38.32
CA LYS A 22 -10.75 -28.89 -37.56
C LYS A 22 -9.95 -27.83 -36.81
N ILE A 23 -9.86 -26.61 -37.36
CA ILE A 23 -9.09 -25.51 -36.76
C ILE A 23 -9.99 -24.61 -35.90
N SER A 24 -11.17 -24.24 -36.40
CA SER A 24 -12.06 -23.29 -35.72
C SER A 24 -12.67 -23.83 -34.42
N VAL A 25 -12.93 -25.14 -34.33
CA VAL A 25 -13.54 -25.73 -33.13
C VAL A 25 -12.55 -25.72 -31.93
N PRO A 26 -11.30 -26.20 -32.06
CA PRO A 26 -10.30 -26.04 -31.00
C PRO A 26 -10.06 -24.58 -30.63
N LEU A 27 -9.90 -23.69 -31.63
CA LEU A 27 -9.70 -22.27 -31.38
C LEU A 27 -10.86 -21.64 -30.60
N GLY A 28 -12.11 -22.01 -30.91
CA GLY A 28 -13.29 -21.57 -30.17
C GLY A 28 -13.30 -22.05 -28.72
N ARG A 29 -12.79 -23.26 -28.45
CA ARG A 29 -12.63 -23.79 -27.08
C ARG A 29 -11.55 -23.02 -26.33
N ASP A 30 -10.42 -22.74 -26.96
CA ASP A 30 -9.32 -21.98 -26.35
C ASP A 30 -9.75 -20.55 -26.01
N VAL A 31 -10.44 -19.88 -26.93
CA VAL A 31 -11.00 -18.54 -26.68
C VAL A 31 -11.97 -18.56 -25.51
N ARG A 32 -12.81 -19.59 -25.38
CA ARG A 32 -13.73 -19.73 -24.24
C ARG A 32 -12.97 -19.95 -22.93
N SER A 33 -11.94 -20.80 -22.95
CA SER A 33 -11.08 -21.06 -21.79
C SER A 33 -10.36 -19.77 -21.34
N LEU A 34 -9.77 -19.04 -22.29
CA LEU A 34 -9.10 -17.75 -22.02
C LEU A 34 -10.08 -16.71 -21.46
N LYS A 35 -11.29 -16.59 -22.03
CA LYS A 35 -12.32 -15.67 -21.50
C LYS A 35 -12.70 -16.02 -20.06
N SER A 36 -12.80 -17.32 -19.74
CA SER A 36 -13.06 -17.80 -18.39
C SER A 36 -11.92 -17.44 -17.43
N ALA A 37 -10.68 -17.73 -17.82
CA ALA A 37 -9.49 -17.41 -17.03
C ALA A 37 -9.36 -15.90 -16.77
N VAL A 38 -9.57 -15.07 -17.81
CA VAL A 38 -9.56 -13.60 -17.66
C VAL A 38 -10.65 -13.13 -16.69
N SER A 39 -11.84 -13.73 -16.74
CA SER A 39 -12.93 -13.40 -15.80
C SER A 39 -12.56 -13.75 -14.35
N GLN A 40 -11.97 -14.93 -14.13
CA GLN A 40 -11.50 -15.35 -12.82
C GLN A 40 -10.39 -14.44 -12.29
N LEU A 41 -9.41 -14.10 -13.12
CA LEU A 41 -8.33 -13.17 -12.76
C LEU A 41 -8.87 -11.78 -12.41
N ARG A 42 -9.82 -11.26 -13.19
CA ARG A 42 -10.47 -9.97 -12.87
C ARG A 42 -11.17 -10.01 -11.51
N LYS A 43 -11.90 -11.10 -11.21
CA LYS A 43 -12.53 -11.29 -9.90
C LYS A 43 -11.50 -11.35 -8.77
N ALA A 44 -10.43 -12.11 -8.94
CA ALA A 44 -9.34 -12.22 -7.96
C ALA A 44 -8.65 -10.87 -7.71
N VAL A 45 -8.42 -10.08 -8.75
CA VAL A 45 -7.84 -8.73 -8.61
C VAL A 45 -8.79 -7.83 -7.82
N LEU A 46 -10.10 -7.86 -8.10
CA LEU A 46 -11.08 -7.07 -7.36
C LEU A 46 -11.20 -7.48 -5.88
N THR A 47 -11.14 -8.78 -5.58
CA THR A 47 -11.15 -9.24 -4.18
C THR A 47 -9.89 -8.81 -3.44
N LEU A 48 -8.72 -8.95 -4.06
CA LEU A 48 -7.45 -8.48 -3.49
C LEU A 48 -7.47 -6.96 -3.27
N GLN A 49 -7.96 -6.18 -4.24
CA GLN A 49 -8.11 -4.72 -4.08
C GLN A 49 -9.03 -4.37 -2.90
N ARG A 50 -10.15 -5.09 -2.71
CA ARG A 50 -11.03 -4.89 -1.54
C ARG A 50 -10.34 -5.25 -0.23
N ILE A 51 -9.62 -6.36 -0.18
CA ILE A 51 -8.87 -6.78 1.02
C ILE A 51 -7.80 -5.74 1.36
N THR A 52 -7.01 -5.30 0.38
CA THR A 52 -5.98 -4.26 0.61
C THR A 52 -6.59 -2.93 1.03
N ALA A 53 -7.73 -2.52 0.47
CA ALA A 53 -8.43 -1.31 0.90
C ALA A 53 -8.93 -1.42 2.34
N ASN A 54 -9.48 -2.57 2.73
CA ASN A 54 -9.91 -2.82 4.11
C ASN A 54 -8.72 -2.88 5.06
N GLN A 55 -7.64 -3.55 4.67
CA GLN A 55 -6.38 -3.58 5.44
C GLN A 55 -5.79 -2.18 5.57
N GLN A 56 -5.80 -1.36 4.52
CA GLN A 56 -5.33 0.01 4.58
C GLN A 56 -6.17 0.85 5.54
N LYS A 57 -7.52 0.70 5.52
CA LYS A 57 -8.41 1.35 6.49
C LYS A 57 -8.16 0.87 7.92
N GLU A 58 -7.98 -0.43 8.12
CA GLU A 58 -7.64 -1.00 9.42
C GLU A 58 -6.26 -0.53 9.89
N MET A 59 -5.29 -0.41 8.99
CA MET A 59 -3.97 0.14 9.28
C MET A 59 -4.02 1.64 9.53
N GLU A 60 -4.93 2.40 8.92
CA GLU A 60 -5.16 3.82 9.22
C GLU A 60 -5.80 3.99 10.60
N LYS A 61 -6.81 3.16 10.94
CA LYS A 61 -7.37 3.10 12.30
C LYS A 61 -6.31 2.66 13.32
N ARG A 62 -5.51 1.64 13.00
CA ARG A 62 -4.41 1.15 13.83
C ARG A 62 -3.18 2.03 13.82
N ARG A 63 -3.03 2.97 12.88
CA ARG A 63 -2.04 4.07 12.90
C ARG A 63 -2.46 5.19 13.86
N MET A 64 -3.65 5.08 14.46
CA MET A 64 -4.04 5.81 15.66
C MET A 64 -3.93 4.97 16.96
N PRO A 65 -2.84 4.25 17.31
CA PRO A 65 -2.77 3.54 18.58
C PRO A 65 -1.92 4.33 19.58
N LEU A 66 -1.98 5.67 19.58
CA LEU A 66 -1.22 6.51 20.50
C LEU A 66 -2.10 7.61 21.11
N GLU A 67 -3.38 7.31 21.32
CA GLU A 67 -4.23 8.09 22.23
C GLU A 67 -4.22 7.41 23.60
N ALA A 68 -3.34 7.90 24.49
CA ALA A 68 -3.58 7.75 25.92
C ALA A 68 -4.91 8.46 26.26
N ALA A 69 -5.67 7.88 27.20
CA ALA A 69 -6.98 8.38 27.61
C ALA A 69 -6.95 9.91 27.88
N PRO A 70 -7.97 10.67 27.46
CA PRO A 70 -7.98 12.14 27.52
C PRO A 70 -7.82 12.70 28.94
N GLU A 71 -8.16 11.91 29.95
CA GLU A 71 -7.98 12.19 31.38
C GLU A 71 -6.50 12.32 31.79
N GLU A 72 -5.63 11.40 31.36
CA GLU A 72 -4.19 11.45 31.70
C GLU A 72 -3.45 12.61 31.01
N VAL A 73 -3.95 13.04 29.84
CA VAL A 73 -3.35 14.11 29.02
C VAL A 73 -3.58 15.49 29.63
N LYS A 74 -4.72 15.70 30.31
CA LYS A 74 -5.02 16.95 31.03
C LYS A 74 -4.20 17.08 32.32
N VAL A 75 -3.94 15.97 33.00
CA VAL A 75 -3.19 15.94 34.26
C VAL A 75 -1.67 16.01 34.03
N SER A 76 -1.17 15.51 32.90
CA SER A 76 0.25 15.51 32.56
C SER A 76 0.77 16.91 32.20
N ARG A 77 1.47 17.54 33.14
CA ARG A 77 2.30 18.73 32.88
C ARG A 77 3.51 18.32 32.03
N PHE A 78 3.60 18.81 30.79
CA PHE A 78 4.82 18.72 29.99
C PHE A 78 5.61 20.01 30.12
N SER A 79 6.59 20.01 31.01
CA SER A 79 7.61 21.06 31.09
C SER A 79 8.77 20.71 30.14
N PRO A 80 9.53 21.70 29.66
CA PRO A 80 10.68 21.46 28.77
C PRO A 80 11.70 20.51 29.38
N ARG A 81 11.89 20.58 30.72
CA ARG A 81 12.75 19.67 31.50
C ARG A 81 12.25 18.22 31.44
N LEU A 82 10.95 18.00 31.53
CA LEU A 82 10.36 16.66 31.46
C LEU A 82 10.52 16.03 30.08
N VAL A 83 10.46 16.82 29.00
CA VAL A 83 10.72 16.31 27.64
C VAL A 83 12.17 15.84 27.52
N ARG A 84 13.11 16.64 28.01
CA ARG A 84 14.54 16.28 28.02
C ARG A 84 14.82 15.05 28.88
N SER A 85 14.17 14.94 30.04
CA SER A 85 14.28 13.77 30.92
C SER A 85 13.72 12.51 30.29
N LEU A 86 12.57 12.59 29.61
CA LEU A 86 11.98 11.47 28.87
C LEU A 86 12.94 10.98 27.78
N ARG A 87 13.53 11.92 27.03
CA ARG A 87 14.52 11.61 25.99
C ARG A 87 15.75 10.92 26.58
N GLY A 88 16.24 11.39 27.73
CA GLY A 88 17.36 10.79 28.44
C GLY A 88 17.05 9.38 28.94
N HIS A 89 15.88 9.17 29.55
CA HIS A 89 15.44 7.87 30.06
C HIS A 89 15.32 6.82 28.94
N LEU A 90 14.75 7.22 27.80
CA LEU A 90 14.62 6.35 26.63
C LEU A 90 15.94 6.19 25.85
N GLY A 91 16.94 7.04 26.12
CA GLY A 91 18.24 7.01 25.44
C GLY A 91 18.13 7.26 23.94
N ILE A 92 17.23 8.17 23.52
CA ILE A 92 16.96 8.52 22.12
C ILE A 92 17.45 9.93 21.78
N THR A 93 17.72 10.19 20.51
CA THR A 93 18.10 11.53 20.00
C THR A 93 16.87 12.40 19.73
N GLN A 94 17.06 13.72 19.56
CA GLN A 94 15.95 14.63 19.16
C GLN A 94 15.34 14.22 17.81
N LYS A 95 16.16 13.75 16.87
CA LYS A 95 15.72 13.24 15.56
C LYS A 95 14.84 12.00 15.71
N GLU A 96 15.24 11.10 16.58
CA GLU A 96 14.51 9.87 16.90
C GLU A 96 13.18 10.14 17.57
N LEU A 97 13.15 11.06 18.54
CA LEU A 97 11.91 11.52 19.15
C LEU A 97 10.97 12.18 18.13
N ALA A 98 11.53 12.95 17.18
CA ALA A 98 10.76 13.55 16.09
C ALA A 98 10.12 12.50 15.17
N ILE A 99 10.85 11.43 14.83
CA ILE A 99 10.33 10.29 14.06
C ILE A 99 9.22 9.55 14.83
N LEU A 100 9.41 9.31 16.13
CA LEU A 100 8.43 8.62 16.97
C LEU A 100 7.14 9.42 17.12
N THR A 101 7.25 10.74 17.29
CA THR A 101 6.10 11.63 17.48
C THR A 101 5.54 12.20 16.17
N ASP A 102 6.14 11.88 15.03
CA ASP A 102 5.76 12.35 13.68
C ASP A 102 5.68 13.89 13.62
N VAL A 103 6.78 14.54 13.99
CA VAL A 103 6.97 15.99 13.95
C VAL A 103 8.35 16.33 13.39
N SER A 104 8.59 17.60 13.09
CA SER A 104 9.93 18.06 12.70
C SER A 104 10.88 18.06 13.90
N VAL A 105 12.18 17.91 13.62
CA VAL A 105 13.24 18.02 14.65
C VAL A 105 13.20 19.39 15.32
N GLY A 106 12.88 20.44 14.55
CA GLY A 106 12.67 21.79 15.07
C GLY A 106 11.54 21.85 16.10
N ALA A 107 10.40 21.21 15.85
CA ALA A 107 9.29 21.19 16.81
C ALA A 107 9.71 20.55 18.16
N VAL A 108 10.50 19.47 18.13
CA VAL A 108 11.05 18.86 19.35
C VAL A 108 11.99 19.82 20.07
N HIS A 109 12.83 20.54 19.33
CA HIS A 109 13.70 21.57 19.92
C HIS A 109 12.90 22.68 20.60
N LEU A 110 11.85 23.20 19.97
CA LEU A 110 10.96 24.22 20.56
C LEU A 110 10.25 23.72 21.82
N TRP A 111 9.96 22.42 21.93
CA TRP A 111 9.40 21.82 23.15
C TRP A 111 10.44 21.71 24.27
N GLU A 112 11.68 21.34 23.94
CA GLU A 112 12.78 21.25 24.90
C GLU A 112 13.32 22.63 25.35
N SER A 113 13.14 23.67 24.53
CA SER A 113 13.47 25.07 24.87
C SER A 113 12.33 25.80 25.57
N GLY A 114 11.10 25.27 25.50
CA GLY A 114 9.92 25.84 26.13
C GLY A 114 9.28 27.00 25.37
N GLN A 115 9.72 27.27 24.14
CA GLN A 115 9.09 28.24 23.26
C GLN A 115 7.70 27.79 22.81
N PHE A 116 7.47 26.48 22.70
CA PHE A 116 6.17 25.95 22.29
C PHE A 116 5.73 24.76 23.16
N LYS A 117 4.44 24.66 23.44
CA LYS A 117 3.86 23.54 24.19
C LYS A 117 3.31 22.49 23.22
N PRO A 118 3.58 21.19 23.43
CA PRO A 118 3.02 20.14 22.59
C PRO A 118 1.48 20.18 22.63
N GLY A 119 0.85 20.10 21.46
CA GLY A 119 -0.62 20.02 21.35
C GLY A 119 -1.17 18.72 21.96
N MET A 120 -2.48 18.66 22.22
CA MET A 120 -3.12 17.55 22.94
C MET A 120 -2.78 16.16 22.37
N LYS A 121 -2.84 16.00 21.04
CA LYS A 121 -2.47 14.74 20.36
C LYS A 121 -1.01 14.34 20.58
N LYS A 122 -0.10 15.32 20.57
CA LYS A 122 1.34 15.08 20.76
C LYS A 122 1.69 14.84 22.24
N LYS A 123 0.94 15.44 23.17
CA LYS A 123 1.02 15.10 24.61
C LYS A 123 0.62 13.65 24.86
N ALA A 124 -0.47 13.17 24.26
CA ALA A 124 -0.90 11.77 24.38
C ALA A 124 0.19 10.79 23.91
N LEU A 125 0.80 11.08 22.76
CA LEU A 125 1.97 10.37 22.25
C LEU A 125 3.13 10.34 23.24
N MET A 126 3.45 11.46 23.87
CA MET A 126 4.53 11.54 24.85
C MET A 126 4.21 10.83 26.17
N VAL A 127 2.93 10.77 26.58
CA VAL A 127 2.50 9.98 27.74
C VAL A 127 2.62 8.48 27.42
N ALA A 128 2.20 8.06 26.23
CA ALA A 128 2.36 6.68 25.77
C ALA A 128 3.85 6.28 25.74
N LEU A 129 4.73 7.15 25.23
CA LEU A 129 6.18 6.92 25.27
C LEU A 129 6.75 6.82 26.70
N ARG A 130 6.09 7.41 27.70
CA ARG A 130 6.49 7.32 29.10
C ARG A 130 6.17 5.95 29.72
N LYS A 131 5.18 5.24 29.17
CA LYS A 131 4.78 3.88 29.58
C LYS A 131 5.62 2.79 28.89
N LEU A 132 6.36 3.14 27.84
CA LEU A 132 7.16 2.20 27.04
C LEU A 132 8.62 2.17 27.51
N GLY A 133 9.22 0.97 27.50
CA GLY A 133 10.62 0.78 27.84
C GLY A 133 11.59 1.06 26.69
N ARG A 134 12.89 1.25 27.00
CA ARG A 134 13.96 1.50 26.02
C ARG A 134 14.02 0.48 24.88
N ARG A 135 13.74 -0.80 25.17
CA ARG A 135 13.76 -1.90 24.17
C ARG A 135 12.60 -1.78 23.18
N GLU A 136 11.41 -1.46 23.66
CA GLU A 136 10.21 -1.32 22.86
C GLU A 136 10.29 -0.08 21.95
N VAL A 137 10.80 1.02 22.50
CA VAL A 137 10.99 2.26 21.74
C VAL A 137 11.97 2.06 20.60
N ARG A 138 13.06 1.29 20.78
CA ARG A 138 13.99 0.95 19.70
C ARG A 138 13.34 0.15 18.58
N LYS A 139 12.54 -0.88 18.92
CA LYS A 139 11.80 -1.66 17.93
C LYS A 139 10.84 -0.79 17.12
N LEU A 140 10.05 0.05 17.80
CA LEU A 140 9.14 0.99 17.14
C LEU A 140 9.87 1.97 16.20
N LEU A 141 11.09 2.35 16.56
CA LEU A 141 11.91 3.25 15.77
C LEU A 141 12.44 2.58 14.50
N GLU A 142 12.82 1.31 14.62
CA GLU A 142 13.28 0.47 13.52
C GLU A 142 12.13 0.19 12.54
N ASP A 143 10.94 -0.16 13.05
CA ASP A 143 9.72 -0.33 12.25
C ASP A 143 9.35 0.95 11.50
N LYS A 144 9.39 2.11 12.18
CA LYS A 144 9.13 3.41 11.54
C LYS A 144 10.19 3.77 10.49
N LYS A 145 11.47 3.50 10.74
CA LYS A 145 12.54 3.72 9.76
C LYS A 145 12.31 2.85 8.53
N ASN A 146 11.99 1.57 8.70
CA ASN A 146 11.73 0.64 7.59
C ASN A 146 10.54 1.10 6.73
N GLN A 147 9.44 1.54 7.35
CA GLN A 147 8.30 2.12 6.63
C GLN A 147 8.64 3.39 5.86
N MET A 148 9.53 4.25 6.39
CA MET A 148 10.01 5.43 5.67
C MET A 148 10.88 5.06 4.46
N THR A 149 11.66 3.99 4.55
CA THR A 149 12.49 3.47 3.45
C THR A 149 11.63 2.89 2.33
N GLU A 150 10.62 2.10 2.66
CA GLU A 150 9.67 1.53 1.69
C GLU A 150 8.89 2.61 0.92
N LYS A 151 8.46 3.67 1.61
CA LYS A 151 7.75 4.80 0.98
C LYS A 151 8.64 5.65 0.07
N LYS A 152 9.97 5.63 0.29
CA LYS A 152 10.99 6.36 -0.48
C LYS A 152 11.42 5.66 -1.78
N LEU A 153 10.98 4.44 -2.04
CA LEU A 153 11.16 3.78 -3.34
C LEU A 153 9.94 4.10 -4.23
N PRO A 154 9.93 5.22 -4.99
CA PRO A 154 8.90 5.38 -5.99
C PRO A 154 9.10 4.31 -7.05
N SER A 155 8.03 3.56 -7.31
CA SER A 155 7.77 2.84 -8.57
C SER A 155 8.55 3.49 -9.71
N ARG A 156 9.57 2.78 -10.21
CA ARG A 156 10.34 3.14 -11.41
C ARG A 156 9.34 3.23 -12.54
N ARG A 157 8.75 4.42 -12.71
CA ARG A 157 7.76 4.77 -13.72
C ARG A 157 8.40 4.39 -15.05
N ARG A 158 8.02 3.23 -15.60
CA ARG A 158 8.41 2.81 -16.95
C ARG A 158 7.87 3.89 -17.88
N LYS A 159 8.71 4.87 -18.23
CA LYS A 159 8.46 5.77 -19.37
C LYS A 159 8.47 4.87 -20.60
N GLY A 160 7.32 4.29 -20.91
CA GLY A 160 7.07 3.67 -22.20
C GLY A 160 7.28 4.74 -23.25
N THR A 161 8.38 4.63 -23.98
CA THR A 161 8.67 5.39 -25.19
C THR A 161 7.42 5.42 -26.07
N LYS A 162 6.84 6.61 -26.26
CA LYS A 162 5.87 6.87 -27.33
C LYS A 162 6.54 6.46 -28.64
N ARG A 163 6.18 5.28 -29.15
CA ARG A 163 6.62 4.81 -30.47
C ARG A 163 6.03 5.78 -31.48
N VAL A 164 6.94 6.46 -32.16
CA VAL A 164 6.71 7.51 -33.16
C VAL A 164 5.68 7.05 -34.19
N ARG A 165 4.62 7.84 -34.40
CA ARG A 165 3.76 7.73 -35.58
C ARG A 165 4.62 8.03 -36.80
N ARG A 166 4.76 7.06 -37.70
CA ARG A 166 5.18 7.31 -39.09
C ARG A 166 4.01 7.02 -40.02
N ARG A 167 3.99 7.85 -41.07
CA ARG A 167 2.95 8.13 -42.05
C ARG A 167 2.37 6.89 -42.71
#